data_AF-A0A2W2IZE9-F1
#
_entry.id   AF-A0A2W2IZE9-F1
#
_cell.length_a   1.000
_cell.length_b   1.000
_cell.length_c   1.000
_cell.angle_alpha   90.00
_cell.angle_beta   90.00
_cell.angle_gamma   90.00
#
_symmetry.space_group_name_H-M   'P 1'
#
loop_
_entity.id
_entity.type
_entity.pdbx_description
1 polymer ?
#
loop_
_entity_poly.entity_id
_entity_poly.type
_entity_poly.pdbx_seq_one_letter_code
_entity_poly.pdbx_strand_id
1 'polypeptide(L)'
;SARPDGCITVVSGLGSKSFNIRNDSKRTVEFFRGATCDNGAPVATVGPHSEANGVKVHHTKGVRVEDGVVGSFRVIHRHHGKEDFDFDGFDD
;
A
#
# COMPACT_ATOMS: atom_id res chain seq x y z
N SER A 1 8.11 -0.98 10.58
CA SER A 1 8.59 0.30 10.04
C SER A 1 8.22 0.35 8.56
N ALA A 2 7.36 1.30 8.15
CA ALA A 2 6.98 1.48 6.75
C ALA A 2 7.66 2.76 6.24
N ARG A 3 8.59 2.61 5.29
CA ARG A 3 9.30 3.76 4.69
C ARG A 3 8.27 4.70 4.05
N PRO A 4 8.34 6.02 4.30
CA PRO A 4 7.33 6.99 3.86
C PRO A 4 7.17 7.16 2.34
N ASP A 5 7.96 6.46 1.52
CA ASP A 5 7.86 6.53 0.05
C ASP A 5 8.03 5.16 -0.63
N GLY A 6 7.99 4.07 0.14
CA GLY A 6 8.12 2.72 -0.42
C GLY A 6 6.80 2.23 -1.02
N CYS A 7 6.78 1.94 -2.32
CA CYS A 7 5.68 1.19 -2.91
C CYS A 7 5.82 -0.28 -2.56
N ILE A 8 4.88 -0.79 -1.76
CA ILE A 8 4.92 -2.17 -1.27
C ILE A 8 3.87 -2.97 -2.02
N THR A 9 4.31 -3.97 -2.78
CA THR A 9 3.43 -4.88 -3.50
C THR A 9 2.82 -5.92 -2.55
N VAL A 10 1.53 -6.17 -2.68
CA VAL A 10 0.81 -7.22 -1.98
C VAL A 10 0.06 -8.12 -2.96
N VAL A 11 0.12 -9.42 -2.71
CA VAL A 11 -0.55 -10.43 -3.53
C VAL A 11 -1.55 -11.17 -2.65
N SER A 12 -2.80 -11.22 -3.09
CA SER A 12 -3.81 -12.03 -2.44
C SER A 12 -3.64 -13.49 -2.84
N GLY A 13 -3.52 -14.38 -1.85
CA GLY A 13 -3.41 -15.83 -2.06
C GLY A 13 -4.76 -16.54 -2.00
N LEU A 14 -4.76 -17.83 -2.36
CA LEU A 14 -5.89 -18.76 -2.15
C LEU A 14 -7.23 -18.34 -2.80
N GLY A 15 -7.20 -17.66 -3.95
CA GLY A 15 -8.42 -17.27 -4.69
C GLY A 15 -9.12 -16.02 -4.15
N SER A 16 -8.54 -15.32 -3.17
CA SER A 16 -9.13 -14.12 -2.60
C SER A 16 -9.07 -12.95 -3.59
N LYS A 17 -10.24 -12.37 -3.91
CA LYS A 17 -10.40 -11.28 -4.90
C LYS A 17 -10.51 -9.88 -4.27
N SER A 18 -10.27 -9.78 -2.97
CA SER A 18 -10.43 -8.56 -2.19
C SER A 18 -9.34 -8.44 -1.13
N PHE A 19 -9.04 -7.20 -0.76
CA PHE A 19 -8.14 -6.88 0.35
C PHE A 19 -8.88 -6.23 1.51
N ASN A 20 -8.44 -6.56 2.73
CA ASN A 20 -8.80 -5.85 3.95
C ASN A 20 -7.56 -5.10 4.43
N ILE A 21 -7.69 -3.79 4.55
CA ILE A 21 -6.59 -2.89 4.85
C ILE A 21 -6.90 -2.26 6.19
N ARG A 22 -6.15 -2.65 7.22
CA ARG A 22 -6.23 -2.05 8.54
C ARG A 22 -4.99 -1.17 8.75
N ASN A 23 -5.21 0.11 8.97
CA ASN A 23 -4.17 1.06 9.25
C ASN A 23 -4.16 1.40 10.74
N ASP A 24 -3.33 0.69 11.50
CA ASP A 24 -3.11 0.96 12.93
C ASP A 24 -2.10 2.11 13.18
N SER A 25 -1.53 2.66 12.10
CA SER A 25 -0.57 3.75 12.17
C SER A 25 -1.23 5.11 12.30
N LYS A 26 -0.44 6.10 12.75
CA LYS A 26 -0.79 7.53 12.72
C LYS A 26 -0.68 8.16 11.32
N ARG A 27 -0.19 7.41 10.33
CA ARG A 27 0.04 7.88 8.94
C ARG A 27 -1.14 7.52 8.05
N THR A 28 -1.27 8.17 6.89
CA THR A 28 -2.29 7.79 5.89
C THR A 28 -1.69 6.77 4.93
N VAL A 29 -2.46 5.75 4.54
CA VAL A 29 -2.05 4.74 3.56
C VAL A 29 -2.92 4.85 2.33
N GLU A 30 -2.31 4.90 1.16
CA GLU A 30 -3.00 4.80 -0.12
C GLU A 30 -2.76 3.43 -0.74
N PHE A 31 -3.82 2.85 -1.28
CA PHE A 31 -3.82 1.53 -1.89
C PHE A 31 -4.11 1.65 -3.39
N PHE A 32 -3.28 1.01 -4.20
CA PHE A 32 -3.29 1.06 -5.65
C PHE A 32 -3.56 -0.31 -6.24
N ARG A 33 -4.04 -0.30 -7.49
CA ARG A 33 -4.25 -1.52 -8.28
C ARG A 33 -2.97 -1.89 -9.01
N GLY A 34 -2.55 -3.15 -8.88
CA GLY A 34 -1.36 -3.69 -9.54
C GLY A 34 -0.11 -3.58 -8.67
N ALA A 35 1.01 -4.05 -9.22
CA ALA A 35 2.26 -4.20 -8.47
C ALA A 35 2.96 -2.87 -8.14
N THR A 36 2.63 -1.80 -8.86
CA THR A 36 3.27 -0.49 -8.75
C THR A 36 2.29 0.61 -8.36
N CYS A 37 2.81 1.63 -7.69
CA CYS A 37 2.06 2.78 -7.18
C CYS A 37 1.98 3.92 -8.21
N ASP A 38 2.42 3.68 -9.44
CA ASP A 38 2.42 4.62 -10.57
C ASP A 38 1.17 4.50 -11.45
N ASN A 39 0.27 3.59 -11.10
CA ASN A 39 -0.88 3.21 -11.92
C ASN A 39 -2.07 4.18 -11.81
N GLY A 40 -1.83 5.43 -11.41
CA GLY A 40 -2.83 6.49 -11.31
C GLY A 40 -3.40 6.70 -9.89
N ALA A 41 -4.69 7.06 -9.81
CA ALA A 41 -5.34 7.39 -8.54
C ALA A 41 -5.47 6.17 -7.60
N PRO A 42 -5.36 6.35 -6.28
CA PRO A 42 -5.54 5.27 -5.33
C PRO A 42 -6.97 4.71 -5.38
N VAL A 43 -7.09 3.39 -5.28
CA VAL A 43 -8.36 2.64 -5.21
C VAL A 43 -9.01 2.79 -3.83
N ALA A 44 -8.19 2.91 -2.79
CA ALA A 44 -8.63 3.18 -1.44
C ALA A 44 -7.60 4.06 -0.72
N THR A 45 -8.08 4.99 0.10
CA THR A 45 -7.26 5.79 1.00
C THR A 45 -7.70 5.51 2.42
N VAL A 46 -6.78 5.05 3.26
CA VAL A 46 -7.05 4.64 4.64
C VAL A 46 -6.35 5.62 5.57
N GLY A 47 -7.13 6.39 6.30
CA GLY A 47 -6.62 7.38 7.25
C GLY A 47 -5.96 6.74 8.48
N PRO A 48 -5.38 7.57 9.37
CA PRO A 48 -4.82 7.14 10.64
C PRO A 48 -5.85 6.39 11.48
N HIS A 49 -5.46 5.26 12.08
CA HIS A 49 -6.34 4.42 12.92
C HIS A 49 -7.67 4.03 12.23
N SER A 50 -7.63 3.82 10.92
CA SER A 50 -8.81 3.53 10.10
C SER A 50 -8.66 2.22 9.35
N GLU A 51 -9.76 1.73 8.78
CA GLU A 51 -9.78 0.48 8.03
C GLU A 51 -10.63 0.61 6.77
N ALA A 52 -10.22 -0.11 5.72
CA ALA A 52 -10.96 -0.28 4.49
C ALA A 52 -11.09 -1.77 4.19
N ASN A 53 -12.32 -2.27 4.24
CA ASN A 53 -12.64 -3.68 4.07
C ASN A 53 -13.24 -3.95 2.69
N GLY A 54 -12.95 -5.13 2.14
CA GLY A 54 -13.53 -5.56 0.87
C GLY A 54 -13.08 -4.73 -0.34
N VAL A 55 -11.86 -4.19 -0.32
CA VAL A 55 -11.30 -3.43 -1.45
C VAL A 55 -11.11 -4.39 -2.62
N LYS A 56 -12.02 -4.30 -3.59
CA LYS A 56 -12.00 -5.10 -4.82
C LYS A 56 -11.11 -4.44 -5.85
N VAL A 57 -9.95 -5.03 -6.07
CA VAL A 57 -9.10 -4.69 -7.20
C VAL A 57 -9.43 -5.63 -8.36
N HIS A 58 -9.87 -5.08 -9.48
CA HIS A 58 -10.07 -5.88 -10.70
C HIS A 58 -8.71 -6.29 -11.28
N HIS A 59 -8.69 -7.41 -12.01
CA HIS A 59 -7.52 -7.89 -12.75
C HIS A 59 -6.92 -6.78 -13.62
N THR A 60 -5.64 -6.48 -13.42
CA THR A 60 -4.87 -5.58 -14.28
C THR A 60 -4.32 -6.32 -15.48
N LYS A 61 -4.45 -5.73 -16.67
CA LYS A 61 -3.73 -6.21 -17.86
C LYS A 61 -2.22 -6.15 -17.55
N GLY A 62 -1.54 -7.30 -17.59
CA GLY A 62 -0.08 -7.39 -17.38
C GLY A 62 0.35 -8.20 -16.15
N VAL A 63 -0.52 -8.39 -15.15
CA VAL A 63 -0.23 -9.24 -13.99
C VAL A 63 -1.33 -10.29 -13.87
N ARG A 64 -1.04 -11.50 -14.37
CA ARG A 64 -1.92 -12.67 -14.22
C ARG A 64 -1.56 -13.38 -12.93
N VAL A 65 -2.48 -13.36 -11.97
CA VAL A 65 -2.47 -14.30 -10.84
C VAL A 65 -3.56 -15.32 -11.12
N GLU A 66 -3.22 -16.60 -11.18
CA GLU A 66 -4.17 -17.68 -11.49
C GLU A 66 -5.34 -17.70 -10.50
N ASP A 67 -5.05 -17.45 -9.21
CA ASP A 67 -6.05 -17.43 -8.14
C ASP A 67 -5.82 -16.28 -7.15
N GLY A 68 -5.81 -15.05 -7.66
CA GLY A 68 -5.62 -13.90 -6.77
C GLY A 68 -5.70 -12.54 -7.46
N VAL A 69 -5.45 -11.51 -6.66
CA VAL A 69 -5.36 -10.12 -7.11
C VAL A 69 -4.07 -9.51 -6.57
N VAL A 70 -3.49 -8.57 -7.33
CA VAL A 70 -2.31 -7.82 -6.92
C VAL A 70 -2.72 -6.38 -6.63
N GLY A 71 -2.25 -5.89 -5.50
CA GLY A 71 -2.31 -4.48 -5.15
C GLY A 71 -0.94 -3.99 -4.70
N SER A 72 -0.86 -2.70 -4.47
CA SER A 72 0.30 -2.10 -3.83
C SER A 72 -0.16 -0.99 -2.91
N PHE A 73 0.63 -0.68 -1.89
CA PHE A 73 0.32 0.44 -1.02
C PHE A 73 1.54 1.31 -0.79
N ARG A 74 1.28 2.60 -0.58
CA ARG A 74 2.29 3.56 -0.14
C ARG A 74 1.78 4.30 1.09
N VAL A 75 2.69 4.65 1.97
CA VAL A 75 2.35 5.40 3.18
C VAL A 75 2.60 6.87 2.92
N ILE A 76 1.56 7.71 2.93
CA ILE A 76 1.75 9.16 2.85
C ILE A 76 2.24 9.69 4.19
N HIS A 77 3.40 10.34 4.17
CA HIS A 77 3.84 11.21 5.25
C HIS A 77 3.33 12.64 5.01
N ARG A 78 2.33 13.09 5.79
CA ARG A 78 2.00 14.51 5.84
C ARG A 78 3.06 15.17 6.73
N HIS A 79 4.01 15.88 6.12
CA HIS A 79 4.92 16.78 6.83
C HIS A 79 4.11 17.86 7.55
N HIS A 80 3.75 17.64 8.81
CA HIS A 80 3.72 18.73 9.77
C HIS A 80 5.16 18.89 10.24
N GLY A 81 5.82 19.93 9.75
CA GLY A 81 7.27 20.12 9.91
C GLY A 81 7.74 19.87 11.33
N LYS A 82 8.60 18.85 11.49
CA LYS A 82 9.93 18.95 12.11
C LYS A 82 10.83 17.93 11.43
N GLU A 83 12.07 18.35 11.29
CA GLU A 83 13.17 17.64 10.66
C GLU A 83 13.51 16.42 11.49
N ASP A 84 13.56 15.23 10.89
CA ASP A 84 14.37 14.11 11.39
C ASP A 84 14.86 13.33 10.17
N PHE A 85 16.12 13.60 9.83
CA PHE A 85 16.93 12.79 8.95
C PHE A 85 17.14 11.44 9.63
N ASP A 86 16.61 10.36 9.07
CA ASP A 86 17.10 9.02 9.37
C ASP A 86 17.82 8.47 8.13
N PHE A 87 19.14 8.58 8.22
CA PHE A 87 20.16 8.05 7.34
C PHE A 87 20.04 6.52 7.24
N ASP A 88 19.92 6.02 6.02
CA ASP A 88 20.01 4.60 5.67
C ASP A 88 21.50 4.21 5.60
N GLY A 89 21.93 3.33 6.51
CA GLY A 89 23.01 2.37 6.29
C GLY A 89 24.40 2.73 6.84
N PHE A 90 24.94 1.88 7.72
CA PHE A 90 26.17 1.11 7.48
C PHE A 90 26.24 -0.09 8.46
N ASP A 91 26.30 -1.28 7.88
CA ASP A 91 26.76 -2.54 8.48
C ASP A 91 28.10 -2.36 9.20
N ASP A 92 28.25 -2.97 10.39
CA ASP A 92 29.53 -3.50 10.92
C ASP A 92 29.28 -4.90 11.48
#